data_AF-A0A4P5TPD7-F1
#
_entry.id   AF-A0A4P5TPD7-F1
#
_cell.length_a   1.000
_cell.length_b   1.000
_cell.length_c   1.000
_cell.angle_alpha   90.00
_cell.angle_beta   90.00
_cell.angle_gamma   90.00
#
_symmetry.space_group_name_H-M   'P 1'
#
loop_
_entity.id
_entity.type
_entity.pdbx_description
1 polymer ?
#
loop_
_entity_poly.entity_id
_entity_poly.type
_entity_poly.pdbx_seq_one_letter_code
_entity_poly.pdbx_strand_id
1 'polypeptide(L)'
;MSVDRIQYSISICLLSSPNTKKIIYEIIKTNYINADCSNSFFSSGKAQTLSLEKIYEITGKANRGYIGNINIDEASNLIELTYVTKANDTKAKFETYQFDTKFNFIKVTADEIEFEKASVKYTWFKFKGENYTVEAVSVEGNLMGTLVLKRKQITYKWNWWWGGYDMYVKLLEKLKPKSDEGNKYYVYSKVENDVTGDVVVLVGEKAKIQKGTDPFLYMKKFYFLRITKDLDFVQDSPFEFENPQVIV
;
A
#
# COMPACT_ATOMS: atom_id res chain seq x y z
N MET A 1 32.93 23.11 15.77
CA MET A 1 32.04 22.28 14.92
C MET A 1 30.61 22.76 15.16
N SER A 2 30.09 23.63 14.31
CA SER A 2 28.67 23.97 14.34
C SER A 2 27.89 22.81 13.75
N VAL A 3 26.93 22.29 14.50
CA VAL A 3 25.96 21.32 13.99
C VAL A 3 24.95 22.15 13.20
N ASP A 4 25.02 22.09 11.87
CA ASP A 4 24.03 22.71 11.01
C ASP A 4 22.65 22.17 11.38
N ARG A 5 21.77 23.05 11.86
CA ARG A 5 20.36 22.70 12.09
C ARG A 5 19.74 22.43 10.73
N ILE A 6 19.38 21.18 10.48
CA ILE A 6 18.47 20.85 9.38
C ILE A 6 17.09 21.38 9.82
N GLN A 7 16.65 22.47 9.19
CA GLN A 7 15.32 23.06 9.37
C GLN A 7 14.38 22.42 8.34
N TYR A 8 13.28 21.85 8.81
CA TYR A 8 12.32 21.13 7.97
C TYR A 8 11.02 21.95 7.95
N SER A 9 10.62 22.38 6.76
CA SER A 9 9.47 23.25 6.51
C SER A 9 8.32 22.49 5.84
N ILE A 10 7.10 22.97 6.08
CA ILE A 10 5.95 22.63 5.25
C ILE A 10 5.77 23.76 4.23
N SER A 11 5.79 23.43 2.94
CA SER A 11 5.23 24.32 1.91
C SER A 11 3.81 23.85 1.60
N ILE A 12 2.83 24.75 1.78
CA ILE A 12 1.45 24.54 1.34
C ILE A 12 1.22 25.46 0.15
N CYS A 13 0.86 24.87 -0.99
CA CYS A 13 0.76 25.58 -2.26
C CYS A 13 -0.67 25.53 -2.81
N LEU A 14 -1.23 26.69 -3.15
CA LEU A 14 -2.49 26.79 -3.90
C LEU A 14 -2.21 26.77 -5.40
N LEU A 15 -2.72 25.74 -6.08
CA LEU A 15 -2.66 25.64 -7.54
C LEU A 15 -4.02 26.04 -8.12
N SER A 16 -4.01 26.97 -9.09
CA SER A 16 -5.21 27.42 -9.79
C SER A 16 -5.12 27.10 -11.28
N SER A 17 -6.21 26.58 -11.86
CA SER A 17 -6.35 26.31 -13.30
C SER A 17 -7.35 27.29 -13.93
N PRO A 18 -7.05 27.88 -15.10
CA PRO A 18 -7.94 28.84 -15.75
C PRO A 18 -9.29 28.25 -16.18
N ASN A 19 -9.44 26.93 -16.25
CA ASN A 19 -10.64 26.27 -16.77
C ASN A 19 -11.42 25.46 -15.72
N THR A 20 -11.05 25.51 -14.44
CA THR A 20 -11.76 24.78 -13.38
C THR A 20 -11.39 25.41 -12.03
N LYS A 21 -12.39 25.88 -11.27
CA LYS A 21 -12.21 26.23 -9.85
C LYS A 21 -12.02 24.95 -9.04
N LYS A 22 -10.88 24.31 -9.21
CA LYS A 22 -10.45 23.18 -8.38
C LYS A 22 -9.17 23.64 -7.71
N ILE A 23 -9.29 23.97 -6.43
CA ILE A 23 -8.16 24.30 -5.60
C ILE A 23 -7.46 22.99 -5.27
N ILE A 24 -6.21 22.85 -5.69
CA ILE A 24 -5.37 21.70 -5.35
C ILE A 24 -4.31 22.20 -4.38
N TYR A 25 -4.24 21.55 -3.21
CA TYR A 25 -3.23 21.82 -2.19
C TYR A 25 -2.14 20.77 -2.33
N GLU A 26 -0.90 21.18 -2.61
CA GLU A 26 0.27 20.31 -2.51
C GLU A 26 1.01 20.63 -1.21
N ILE A 27 1.24 19.60 -0.40
CA ILE A 27 1.98 19.70 0.87
C ILE A 27 3.25 18.89 0.71
N ILE A 28 4.38 19.61 0.58
CA ILE A 28 5.68 18.99 0.35
C ILE A 28 6.46 18.98 1.67
N LYS A 29 6.86 17.78 2.11
CA LYS A 29 7.82 17.60 3.20
C LYS A 29 9.21 17.51 2.57
N THR A 30 10.04 18.54 2.74
CA THR A 30 11.40 18.59 2.17
C THR A 30 12.48 18.53 3.23
N ASN A 31 13.60 17.89 2.88
CA ASN A 31 14.80 17.81 3.72
C ASN A 31 15.82 18.93 3.38
N TYR A 32 15.43 19.93 2.59
CA TYR A 32 16.32 20.99 2.09
C TYR A 32 15.65 22.36 2.17
N ILE A 33 16.46 23.37 2.46
CA ILE A 33 16.10 24.77 2.75
C ILE A 33 15.39 25.48 1.57
N ASN A 34 15.34 24.89 0.38
CA ASN A 34 14.61 25.43 -0.77
C ASN A 34 13.69 24.36 -1.35
N ALA A 35 12.41 24.41 -0.97
CA ALA A 35 11.35 23.65 -1.60
C ALA A 35 10.51 24.59 -2.44
N ASP A 36 10.98 24.90 -3.64
CA ASP A 36 10.10 25.55 -4.62
C ASP A 36 9.04 24.54 -5.07
N CYS A 37 7.77 24.90 -4.94
CA CYS A 37 6.63 24.18 -5.53
C CYS A 37 6.66 24.14 -7.07
N SER A 38 7.75 24.61 -7.71
CA SER A 38 7.96 24.57 -9.16
C SER A 38 8.50 23.24 -9.68
N ASN A 39 8.90 22.30 -8.83
CA ASN A 39 9.60 21.07 -9.23
C ASN A 39 8.83 19.75 -9.00
N SER A 40 7.52 19.78 -8.74
CA SER A 40 6.70 18.56 -8.79
C SER A 40 6.43 18.15 -10.25
N PHE A 41 7.24 17.19 -10.73
CA PHE A 41 7.05 16.32 -11.91
C PHE A 41 6.21 16.89 -13.08
N PHE A 42 6.93 17.43 -14.07
CA PHE A 42 6.38 17.83 -15.37
C PHE A 42 5.71 16.66 -16.11
N SER A 43 4.38 16.70 -16.19
CA SER A 43 3.64 16.31 -17.39
C SER A 43 3.26 17.59 -18.12
N SER A 44 3.59 17.67 -19.41
CA SER A 44 3.35 18.81 -20.29
C SER A 44 1.85 19.12 -20.41
N GLY A 45 1.34 19.96 -19.51
CA GLY A 45 0.00 20.52 -19.56
C GLY A 45 -0.05 21.81 -18.74
N LYS A 46 -0.40 22.92 -19.39
CA LYS A 46 -0.62 24.30 -18.87
C LYS A 46 0.00 24.58 -17.49
N ALA A 47 1.11 25.34 -17.49
CA ALA A 47 1.80 25.82 -16.30
C ALA A 47 0.81 26.32 -15.23
N GLN A 48 0.73 25.57 -14.13
CA GLN A 48 -0.05 25.98 -12.97
C GLN A 48 0.71 27.13 -12.31
N THR A 49 0.03 28.25 -12.10
CA THR A 49 0.63 29.40 -11.40
C THR A 49 0.32 29.27 -9.92
N LEU A 50 1.37 29.24 -9.11
CA LEU A 50 1.24 29.24 -7.66
C LEU A 50 0.68 30.58 -7.20
N SER A 51 -0.46 30.55 -6.52
CA SER A 51 -1.17 31.79 -6.12
C SER A 51 -0.86 32.23 -4.69
N LEU A 52 -0.41 31.31 -3.83
CA LEU A 52 -0.04 31.57 -2.44
C LEU A 52 0.84 30.44 -1.93
N GLU A 53 1.90 30.82 -1.21
CA GLU A 53 2.76 29.92 -0.43
C GLU A 53 3.07 30.58 0.91
N LYS A 54 3.03 29.77 1.98
CA LYS A 54 3.52 30.17 3.30
C LYS A 54 4.29 29.02 3.92
N ILE A 55 5.36 29.38 4.63
CA ILE A 55 6.22 28.47 5.36
C ILE A 55 5.88 28.55 6.84
N TYR A 56 5.68 27.40 7.48
CA TYR A 56 5.51 27.29 8.92
C TYR A 56 6.46 26.23 9.48
N GLU A 57 7.14 26.55 10.58
CA GLU A 57 8.05 25.63 11.26
C GLU A 57 7.29 24.73 12.22
N ILE A 58 7.33 23.42 11.97
CA ILE A 58 6.76 22.41 12.87
C ILE A 58 7.69 22.05 14.01
N THR A 59 7.13 21.45 15.06
CA THR A 59 7.95 20.94 16.16
C THR A 59 8.94 19.87 15.67
N GLY A 60 10.11 19.82 16.30
CA GLY A 60 11.09 18.79 16.00
C GLY A 60 10.60 17.36 16.29
N LYS A 61 9.56 17.20 17.13
CA LYS A 61 8.87 15.93 17.31
C LYS A 61 8.03 15.59 16.08
N ALA A 62 7.05 16.43 15.71
CA ALA A 62 6.23 16.25 14.50
C ALA A 62 7.06 15.92 13.25
N ASN A 63 8.21 16.58 13.11
CA ASN A 63 9.10 16.38 11.98
C ASN A 63 9.71 14.96 11.89
N ARG A 64 9.93 14.27 13.02
CA ARG A 64 10.41 12.88 13.05
C ARG A 64 9.32 11.85 12.73
N GLY A 65 8.09 12.31 12.58
CA GLY A 65 6.94 11.50 12.23
C GLY A 65 6.52 11.69 10.78
N TYR A 66 5.25 11.39 10.52
CA TYR A 66 4.62 11.51 9.22
C TYR A 66 3.32 12.31 9.31
N ILE A 67 2.81 12.78 8.17
CA ILE A 67 1.47 13.38 8.08
C ILE A 67 0.47 12.23 7.98
N GLY A 68 -0.33 12.04 9.03
CA GLY A 68 -1.33 10.97 9.08
C GLY A 68 -2.67 11.35 8.44
N ASN A 69 -3.05 12.63 8.54
CA ASN A 69 -4.29 13.12 7.96
C ASN A 69 -4.20 14.58 7.55
N ILE A 70 -4.91 14.91 6.47
CA ILE A 70 -5.09 16.28 5.97
C ILE A 70 -6.60 16.47 5.86
N ASN A 71 -7.14 17.41 6.62
CA ASN A 71 -8.55 17.80 6.56
C ASN A 71 -8.64 19.24 6.05
N ILE A 72 -9.49 19.48 5.06
CA ILE A 72 -9.70 20.81 4.49
C ILE A 72 -11.21 21.07 4.52
N ASP A 73 -11.61 22.01 5.35
CA ASP A 73 -12.97 22.51 5.46
C ASP A 73 -13.01 23.97 4.99
N GLU A 74 -13.33 24.15 3.71
CA GLU A 74 -13.44 25.48 3.11
C GLU A 74 -14.59 26.30 3.70
N ALA A 75 -15.68 25.66 4.14
CA ALA A 75 -16.84 26.33 4.71
C ALA A 75 -16.51 26.94 6.08
N SER A 76 -15.75 26.20 6.89
CA SER A 76 -15.24 26.67 8.19
C SER A 76 -13.94 27.47 8.09
N ASN A 77 -13.43 27.70 6.88
CA ASN A 77 -12.15 28.36 6.63
C ASN A 77 -10.99 27.70 7.43
N LEU A 78 -10.92 26.37 7.44
CA LEU A 78 -10.03 25.59 8.30
C LEU A 78 -9.29 24.51 7.52
N ILE A 79 -7.97 24.48 7.65
CA ILE A 79 -7.08 23.41 7.17
C ILE A 79 -6.40 22.79 8.38
N GLU A 80 -6.48 21.47 8.51
CA GLU A 80 -5.89 20.72 9.62
C GLU A 80 -4.88 19.69 9.10
N LEU A 81 -3.65 19.81 9.58
CA LEU A 81 -2.57 18.87 9.28
C LEU A 81 -2.21 18.10 10.54
N THR A 82 -2.56 16.82 10.58
CA THR A 82 -2.28 15.96 11.74
C THR A 82 -1.00 15.17 11.52
N TYR A 83 0.03 15.54 12.27
CA TYR A 83 1.30 14.82 12.35
C TYR A 83 1.23 13.72 13.41
N VAL A 84 1.82 12.58 13.10
CA VAL A 84 1.83 11.42 13.99
C VAL A 84 3.26 10.98 14.26
N THR A 85 3.59 10.85 15.54
CA THR A 85 4.91 10.43 16.01
C THR A 85 4.77 9.38 17.09
N LYS A 86 5.79 8.53 17.23
CA LYS A 86 5.89 7.65 18.39
C LYS A 86 6.17 8.48 19.64
N ALA A 87 5.31 8.42 20.65
CA ALA A 87 5.56 9.03 21.95
C ALA A 87 6.41 8.09 22.82
N ASN A 88 6.00 6.83 22.90
CA ASN A 88 6.69 5.74 23.61
C ASN A 88 6.24 4.40 23.02
N ASP A 89 6.55 3.28 23.68
CA ASP A 89 6.25 1.93 23.19
C ASP A 89 4.77 1.53 23.23
N THR A 90 3.89 2.36 23.82
CA THR A 90 2.45 2.08 23.89
C THR A 90 1.57 3.21 23.36
N LYS A 91 2.15 4.40 23.12
CA LYS A 91 1.42 5.62 22.76
C LYS A 91 1.99 6.30 21.52
N ALA A 92 1.07 6.85 20.73
CA ALA A 92 1.36 7.79 19.66
C ALA A 92 1.01 9.21 20.11
N LYS A 93 1.81 10.18 19.66
CA LYS A 93 1.49 11.61 19.77
C LYS A 93 0.96 12.11 18.43
N PHE A 94 -0.17 12.80 18.50
CA PHE A 94 -0.84 13.45 17.38
C PHE A 94 -0.72 14.96 17.57
N GLU A 95 -0.11 15.66 16.63
CA GLU A 95 -0.02 17.12 16.62
C GLU A 95 -0.78 17.66 15.41
N THR A 96 -1.93 18.27 15.66
CA THR A 96 -2.79 18.84 14.62
C THR A 96 -2.54 20.34 14.53
N TYR A 97 -1.95 20.76 13.42
CA TYR A 97 -1.72 22.16 13.09
C TYR A 97 -2.92 22.67 12.31
N GLN A 98 -3.52 23.75 12.80
CA GLN A 98 -4.67 24.38 12.19
C GLN A 98 -4.24 25.68 11.51
N PHE A 99 -4.64 25.82 10.25
CA PHE A 99 -4.43 27.00 9.43
C PHE A 99 -5.77 27.49 8.89
N ASP A 100 -5.86 28.76 8.52
CA ASP A 100 -6.97 29.22 7.68
C ASP A 100 -6.75 28.86 6.20
N THR A 101 -7.74 29.08 5.33
CA THR A 101 -7.59 28.82 3.87
C THR A 101 -6.60 29.76 3.18
N LYS A 102 -6.07 30.77 3.89
CA LYS A 102 -4.99 31.65 3.45
C LYS A 102 -3.64 31.27 4.10
N PHE A 103 -3.55 30.05 4.63
CA PHE A 103 -2.38 29.48 5.28
C PHE A 103 -1.83 30.27 6.48
N ASN A 104 -2.64 31.12 7.11
CA ASN A 104 -2.27 31.71 8.39
C ASN A 104 -2.44 30.66 9.48
N PHE A 105 -1.39 30.49 10.30
CA PHE A 105 -1.46 29.62 11.45
C PHE A 105 -2.50 30.13 12.46
N ILE A 106 -3.35 29.22 12.93
CA ILE A 106 -4.38 29.49 13.95
C ILE A 106 -3.89 28.96 15.30
N LYS A 107 -3.65 27.65 15.38
CA LYS A 107 -3.20 26.97 16.60
C LYS A 107 -2.66 25.57 16.32
N VAL A 108 -2.05 24.97 17.33
CA VAL A 108 -1.69 23.56 17.35
C VAL A 108 -2.40 22.89 18.53
N THR A 109 -2.99 21.73 18.30
CA THR A 109 -3.51 20.85 19.35
C THR A 109 -2.70 19.57 19.38
N ALA A 110 -2.43 19.06 20.58
CA ALA A 110 -1.63 17.86 20.75
C ALA A 110 -2.34 16.86 21.67
N ASP A 111 -2.42 15.61 21.22
CA ASP A 111 -2.93 14.49 21.99
C ASP A 111 -1.88 13.39 22.07
N GLU A 112 -1.78 12.73 23.21
CA GLU A 112 -1.02 11.49 23.37
C GLU A 112 -1.97 10.36 23.74
N ILE A 113 -2.06 9.36 22.87
CA ILE A 113 -3.10 8.33 22.94
C ILE A 113 -2.45 6.95 22.80
N GLU A 114 -2.90 6.00 23.60
CA GLU A 114 -2.54 4.59 23.46
C GLU A 114 -2.93 4.06 22.08
N PHE A 115 -2.09 3.20 21.49
CA PHE A 115 -2.27 2.75 20.10
C PHE A 115 -3.66 2.17 19.83
N GLU A 116 -4.19 1.35 20.74
CA GLU A 116 -5.51 0.73 20.59
C GLU A 116 -6.63 1.78 20.52
N LYS A 117 -6.58 2.78 21.40
CA LYS A 117 -7.55 3.89 21.42
C LYS A 117 -7.37 4.80 20.21
N ALA A 118 -6.14 5.01 19.76
CA ALA A 118 -5.84 5.82 18.59
C ALA A 118 -6.43 5.20 17.31
N SER A 119 -6.33 3.88 17.13
CA SER A 119 -6.90 3.18 15.96
C SER A 119 -8.44 3.24 15.91
N VAL A 120 -9.09 3.40 17.06
CA VAL A 120 -10.55 3.62 17.15
C VAL A 120 -10.91 5.08 16.89
N LYS A 121 -10.20 6.03 17.51
CA LYS A 121 -10.45 7.48 17.35
C LYS A 121 -10.16 7.94 15.92
N TYR A 122 -9.07 7.46 15.34
CA TYR A 122 -8.57 7.85 14.03
C TYR A 122 -8.66 6.65 13.09
N THR A 123 -9.74 6.57 12.32
CA THR A 123 -9.98 5.42 11.42
C THR A 123 -8.90 5.27 10.33
N TRP A 124 -8.18 6.34 10.00
CA TRP A 124 -7.04 6.36 9.09
C TRP A 124 -5.73 5.84 9.72
N PHE A 125 -5.65 5.75 11.05
CA PHE A 125 -4.47 5.22 11.77
C PHE A 125 -4.54 3.69 11.80
N LYS A 126 -3.93 3.04 10.80
CA LYS A 126 -3.96 1.58 10.61
C LYS A 126 -2.82 0.83 11.30
N PHE A 127 -2.36 1.31 12.45
CA PHE A 127 -1.30 0.66 13.21
C PHE A 127 -1.78 -0.64 13.84
N LYS A 128 -1.05 -1.73 13.60
CA LYS A 128 -1.29 -3.10 14.11
C LYS A 128 -0.18 -3.59 15.04
N GLY A 129 0.70 -2.71 15.51
CA GLY A 129 1.89 -3.05 16.27
C GLY A 129 3.19 -2.74 15.53
N GLU A 130 4.32 -2.65 16.25
CA GLU A 130 5.63 -2.32 15.66
C GLU A 130 6.09 -3.35 14.64
N ASN A 131 5.80 -4.62 14.91
CA ASN A 131 6.07 -5.72 14.00
C ASN A 131 4.92 -6.72 14.07
N TYR A 132 4.52 -7.27 12.94
CA TYR A 132 3.67 -8.44 12.90
C TYR A 132 4.06 -9.32 11.71
N THR A 133 3.71 -10.60 11.80
CA THR A 133 3.99 -11.58 10.76
C THR A 133 2.70 -12.18 10.22
N VAL A 134 2.65 -12.37 8.91
CA VAL A 134 1.61 -13.12 8.23
C VAL A 134 2.24 -14.36 7.61
N GLU A 135 1.68 -15.53 7.91
CA GLU A 135 1.97 -16.75 7.16
C GLU A 135 1.09 -16.78 5.91
N ALA A 136 1.71 -17.06 4.77
CA ALA A 136 1.10 -17.04 3.47
C ALA A 136 1.59 -18.22 2.62
N VAL A 137 0.94 -18.42 1.49
CA VAL A 137 1.35 -19.39 0.48
C VAL A 137 1.72 -18.65 -0.80
N SER A 138 2.80 -19.08 -1.43
CA SER A 138 3.19 -18.65 -2.77
C SER A 138 3.09 -19.84 -3.73
N VAL A 139 2.63 -19.56 -4.93
CA VAL A 139 2.52 -20.55 -6.01
C VAL A 139 3.52 -20.21 -7.10
N GLU A 140 4.23 -21.19 -7.63
CA GLU A 140 5.03 -21.04 -8.84
C GLU A 140 4.74 -22.19 -9.80
N GLY A 141 4.87 -21.95 -11.10
CA GLY A 141 4.97 -23.03 -12.09
C GLY A 141 6.39 -23.57 -12.14
N ASN A 142 6.58 -24.88 -12.18
CA ASN A 142 7.86 -25.45 -12.60
C ASN A 142 8.05 -25.30 -14.12
N LEU A 143 9.17 -25.80 -14.67
CA LEU A 143 9.45 -25.74 -16.12
C LEU A 143 8.37 -26.41 -16.99
N MET A 144 7.57 -27.33 -16.44
CA MET A 144 6.45 -28.00 -17.12
C MET A 144 5.08 -27.35 -16.80
N GLY A 145 5.10 -26.16 -16.21
CA GLY A 145 3.92 -25.41 -15.75
C GLY A 145 3.16 -26.08 -14.60
N THR A 146 3.68 -27.14 -13.98
CA THR A 146 3.03 -27.78 -12.82
C THR A 146 3.09 -26.86 -11.61
N LEU A 147 2.00 -26.82 -10.86
CA LEU A 147 1.87 -26.04 -9.64
C LEU A 147 2.84 -26.51 -8.54
N VAL A 148 3.63 -25.57 -8.02
CA VAL A 148 4.54 -25.75 -6.89
C VAL A 148 4.14 -24.78 -5.78
N LEU A 149 3.89 -25.30 -4.59
CA LEU A 149 3.56 -24.50 -3.40
C LEU A 149 4.82 -24.22 -2.58
N LYS A 150 4.94 -23.01 -2.05
CA LYS A 150 5.94 -22.64 -1.05
C LYS A 150 5.25 -21.93 0.10
N ARG A 151 5.64 -22.26 1.33
CA ARG A 151 5.24 -21.42 2.47
C ARG A 151 6.01 -20.11 2.38
N LYS A 152 5.34 -19.00 2.71
CA LYS A 152 5.88 -17.65 2.71
C LYS A 152 5.62 -17.06 4.08
N GLN A 153 6.63 -16.45 4.69
CA GLN A 153 6.46 -15.61 5.87
C GLN A 153 6.68 -14.16 5.47
N ILE A 154 5.69 -13.32 5.76
CA ILE A 154 5.75 -11.89 5.49
C ILE A 154 5.88 -11.18 6.83
N THR A 155 6.98 -10.49 7.05
CA THR A 155 7.18 -9.63 8.22
C THR A 155 6.87 -8.20 7.83
N TYR A 156 5.95 -7.59 8.55
CA TYR A 156 5.61 -6.18 8.44
C TYR A 156 6.24 -5.43 9.60
N LYS A 157 7.03 -4.41 9.31
CA LYS A 157 7.66 -3.53 10.31
C LYS A 157 7.16 -2.10 10.14
N TRP A 158 6.58 -1.53 11.18
CA TRP A 158 6.07 -0.18 11.12
C TRP A 158 7.20 0.83 11.02
N ASN A 159 7.04 1.80 10.14
CA ASN A 159 7.99 2.86 9.90
C ASN A 159 7.37 4.21 10.26
N TRP A 160 7.78 4.73 11.40
CA TRP A 160 7.29 6.01 11.93
C TRP A 160 7.69 7.24 11.10
N TRP A 161 8.63 7.11 10.16
CA TRP A 161 9.01 8.23 9.29
C TRP A 161 7.98 8.51 8.19
N TRP A 162 7.34 7.47 7.65
CA TRP A 162 6.39 7.60 6.54
C TRP A 162 4.98 7.08 6.85
N GLY A 163 4.78 6.40 7.99
CA GLY A 163 3.45 6.06 8.48
C GLY A 163 2.82 4.81 7.88
N GLY A 164 3.65 3.82 7.54
CA GLY A 164 3.16 2.52 7.11
C GLY A 164 4.15 1.40 7.37
N TYR A 165 3.87 0.23 6.81
CA TYR A 165 4.67 -0.97 7.04
C TYR A 165 5.66 -1.22 5.91
N ASP A 166 6.94 -1.36 6.26
CA ASP A 166 7.94 -1.98 5.40
C ASP A 166 7.67 -3.49 5.37
N MET A 167 7.69 -4.08 4.17
CA MET A 167 7.38 -5.49 3.95
C MET A 167 8.64 -6.30 3.66
N TYR A 168 8.87 -7.36 4.44
CA TYR A 168 9.98 -8.29 4.26
C TYR A 168 9.43 -9.69 4.00
N VAL A 169 9.74 -10.24 2.83
CA VAL A 169 9.23 -11.54 2.40
C VAL A 169 10.34 -12.59 2.52
N LYS A 170 10.04 -13.67 3.25
CA LYS A 170 10.90 -14.86 3.34
C LYS A 170 10.15 -16.05 2.76
N LEU A 171 10.65 -16.59 1.65
CA LEU A 171 10.20 -17.89 1.15
C LEU A 171 10.79 -18.99 2.04
N LEU A 172 9.93 -19.89 2.48
CA LEU A 172 10.26 -21.02 3.33
C LEU A 172 10.26 -22.31 2.48
N GLU A 173 9.93 -23.43 3.09
CA GLU A 173 9.96 -24.74 2.45
C GLU A 173 8.98 -24.89 1.29
N LYS A 174 9.36 -25.75 0.33
CA LYS A 174 8.46 -26.23 -0.72
C LYS A 174 7.48 -27.22 -0.10
N LEU A 175 6.21 -27.04 -0.43
CA LEU A 175 5.13 -27.88 0.06
C LEU A 175 4.60 -28.75 -1.06
N LYS A 176 4.29 -30.00 -0.72
CA LYS A 176 3.47 -30.84 -1.59
C LYS A 176 2.01 -30.45 -1.37
N PRO A 177 1.21 -30.27 -2.44
CA PRO A 177 -0.24 -30.20 -2.32
C PRO A 177 -0.77 -31.39 -1.51
N LYS A 178 -1.78 -31.17 -0.65
CA LYS A 178 -2.37 -32.24 0.17
C LYS A 178 -3.06 -33.32 -0.68
N SER A 179 -3.50 -32.95 -1.88
CA SER A 179 -4.18 -33.80 -2.85
C SER A 179 -3.32 -34.00 -4.11
N ASP A 180 -3.63 -35.02 -4.92
CA ASP A 180 -3.02 -35.24 -6.24
C ASP A 180 -3.32 -34.11 -7.25
N GLU A 181 -4.03 -33.05 -6.84
CA GLU A 181 -4.50 -31.97 -7.69
C GLU A 181 -3.38 -31.09 -8.23
N GLY A 182 -2.25 -30.97 -7.54
CA GLY A 182 -1.14 -30.15 -8.04
C GLY A 182 -0.59 -30.57 -9.39
N ASN A 183 -0.66 -31.87 -9.70
CA ASN A 183 -0.23 -32.42 -10.99
C ASN A 183 -1.32 -32.31 -12.08
N LYS A 184 -2.57 -32.01 -11.71
CA LYS A 184 -3.70 -31.87 -12.64
C LYS A 184 -3.68 -30.53 -13.38
N TYR A 185 -2.91 -29.56 -12.91
CA TYR A 185 -3.05 -28.18 -13.34
C TYR A 185 -1.77 -27.61 -13.97
N TYR A 186 -1.96 -26.84 -15.04
CA TYR A 186 -0.96 -25.98 -15.66
C TYR A 186 -1.18 -24.54 -15.20
N VAL A 187 -0.19 -23.92 -14.56
CA VAL A 187 -0.30 -22.56 -14.00
C VAL A 187 -0.09 -21.52 -15.10
N TYR A 188 -1.03 -20.57 -15.23
CA TYR A 188 -0.89 -19.42 -16.13
C TYR A 188 -0.52 -18.14 -15.38
N SER A 189 -1.28 -17.80 -14.33
CA SER A 189 -1.09 -16.57 -13.58
C SER A 189 -1.55 -16.73 -12.14
N LYS A 190 -1.14 -15.80 -11.28
CA LYS A 190 -1.46 -15.81 -9.85
C LYS A 190 -1.63 -14.40 -9.31
N VAL A 191 -2.44 -14.28 -8.27
CA VAL A 191 -2.53 -13.10 -7.41
C VAL A 191 -2.41 -13.57 -5.97
N GLU A 192 -1.43 -13.05 -5.26
CA GLU A 192 -1.21 -13.37 -3.85
C GLU A 192 -1.85 -12.28 -2.97
N ASN A 193 -2.62 -12.70 -1.97
CA ASN A 193 -3.18 -11.81 -0.96
C ASN A 193 -2.31 -11.86 0.29
N ASP A 194 -1.40 -10.91 0.41
CA ASP A 194 -0.44 -10.85 1.52
C ASP A 194 -1.09 -10.51 2.87
N VAL A 195 -2.34 -10.07 2.89
CA VAL A 195 -3.10 -9.77 4.11
C VAL A 195 -3.74 -11.03 4.69
N THR A 196 -4.35 -11.87 3.84
CA THR A 196 -4.99 -13.12 4.29
C THR A 196 -4.05 -14.31 4.26
N GLY A 197 -3.00 -14.24 3.43
CA GLY A 197 -2.07 -15.32 3.15
C GLY A 197 -2.51 -16.28 2.04
N ASP A 198 -3.66 -16.03 1.42
CA ASP A 198 -4.22 -16.85 0.36
C ASP A 198 -3.64 -16.47 -1.01
N VAL A 199 -3.73 -17.39 -1.97
CA VAL A 199 -3.36 -17.14 -3.37
C VAL A 199 -4.48 -17.61 -4.29
N VAL A 200 -4.83 -16.77 -5.26
CA VAL A 200 -5.72 -17.13 -6.36
C VAL A 200 -4.87 -17.39 -7.59
N VAL A 201 -5.08 -18.54 -8.22
CA VAL A 201 -4.28 -19.02 -9.35
C VAL A 201 -5.23 -19.30 -10.51
N LEU A 202 -4.89 -18.78 -11.68
CA LEU A 202 -5.49 -19.18 -12.93
C LEU A 202 -4.73 -20.39 -13.48
N VAL A 203 -5.46 -21.48 -13.69
CA VAL A 203 -4.89 -22.73 -14.17
C VAL A 203 -5.66 -23.31 -15.34
N GLY A 204 -4.98 -24.13 -16.15
CA GLY A 204 -5.60 -25.01 -17.13
C GLY A 204 -5.54 -26.48 -16.72
N GLU A 205 -6.53 -27.27 -17.12
CA GLU A 205 -6.56 -28.71 -16.84
C GLU A 205 -5.57 -29.47 -17.73
N LYS A 206 -4.61 -30.18 -17.13
CA LYS A 206 -3.69 -31.06 -17.86
C LYS A 206 -4.44 -32.31 -18.33
N ALA A 207 -4.23 -32.67 -19.58
CA ALA A 207 -4.72 -33.92 -20.13
C ALA A 207 -4.11 -35.11 -19.36
N LYS A 208 -4.93 -36.14 -19.07
CA LYS A 208 -4.40 -37.42 -18.58
C LYS A 208 -3.58 -38.07 -19.70
N ILE A 209 -2.49 -38.75 -19.32
CA ILE A 209 -1.64 -39.50 -20.26
C ILE A 209 -2.39 -40.79 -20.64
N GLN A 210 -3.35 -40.68 -21.56
CA GLN A 210 -4.15 -41.78 -22.10
C GLN A 210 -4.38 -41.58 -23.60
N LYS A 211 -4.56 -42.66 -24.35
CA LYS A 211 -4.74 -42.58 -25.81
C LYS A 211 -6.07 -41.87 -26.13
N GLY A 212 -6.00 -40.82 -26.96
CA GLY A 212 -7.18 -40.05 -27.40
C GLY A 212 -7.53 -38.83 -26.54
N THR A 213 -6.70 -38.45 -25.56
CA THR A 213 -6.90 -37.20 -24.82
C THR A 213 -6.43 -35.99 -25.62
N ASP A 214 -7.12 -34.87 -25.48
CA ASP A 214 -6.77 -33.61 -26.12
C ASP A 214 -5.49 -33.03 -25.47
N PRO A 215 -4.33 -33.00 -26.17
CA PRO A 215 -3.10 -32.49 -25.59
C PRO A 215 -3.17 -30.99 -25.24
N PHE A 216 -4.12 -30.26 -25.82
CA PHE A 216 -4.34 -28.83 -25.57
C PHE A 216 -5.44 -28.55 -24.56
N LEU A 217 -5.89 -29.56 -23.77
CA LEU A 217 -6.92 -29.37 -22.75
C LEU A 217 -6.60 -28.22 -21.79
N TYR A 218 -5.32 -28.04 -21.44
CA TYR A 218 -4.87 -26.99 -20.53
C TYR A 218 -5.02 -25.58 -21.13
N MET A 219 -5.27 -25.46 -22.44
CA MET A 219 -5.56 -24.21 -23.14
C MET A 219 -7.05 -24.05 -23.45
N LYS A 220 -7.88 -25.03 -23.11
CA LYS A 220 -9.31 -25.03 -23.41
C LYS A 220 -10.17 -24.99 -22.16
N LYS A 221 -9.71 -25.60 -21.07
CA LYS A 221 -10.47 -25.72 -19.83
C LYS A 221 -9.70 -25.12 -18.67
N PHE A 222 -10.24 -24.05 -18.13
CA PHE A 222 -9.57 -23.23 -17.13
C PHE A 222 -10.37 -23.18 -15.82
N TYR A 223 -9.65 -22.93 -14.73
CA TYR A 223 -10.20 -22.76 -13.40
C TYR A 223 -9.51 -21.60 -12.69
N PHE A 224 -10.27 -20.93 -11.82
CA PHE A 224 -9.69 -20.20 -10.70
C PHE A 224 -9.61 -21.13 -9.50
N LEU A 225 -8.38 -21.29 -8.99
CA LEU A 225 -8.11 -22.01 -7.76
C LEU A 225 -7.73 -20.99 -6.70
N ARG A 226 -8.50 -20.93 -5.62
CA ARG A 226 -8.05 -20.28 -4.39
C ARG A 226 -7.37 -21.34 -3.52
N ILE A 227 -6.14 -21.06 -3.14
CA ILE A 227 -5.35 -21.91 -2.24
C ILE A 227 -5.17 -21.13 -0.95
N THR A 228 -5.70 -21.68 0.14
CA THR A 228 -5.62 -21.02 1.45
C THR A 228 -4.19 -21.11 2.00
N LYS A 229 -3.88 -20.27 2.99
CA LYS A 229 -2.61 -20.38 3.74
C LYS A 229 -2.38 -21.79 4.35
N ASP A 230 -3.47 -22.51 4.61
CA ASP A 230 -3.48 -23.87 5.17
C ASP A 230 -3.37 -24.96 4.09
N LEU A 231 -3.14 -24.58 2.82
CA LEU A 231 -2.99 -25.43 1.63
C LEU A 231 -4.25 -26.16 1.20
N ASP A 232 -5.41 -25.64 1.56
CA ASP A 232 -6.69 -26.16 1.09
C ASP A 232 -7.06 -25.52 -0.25
N PHE A 233 -7.55 -26.35 -1.18
CA PHE A 233 -7.96 -25.92 -2.51
C PHE A 233 -9.46 -25.63 -2.51
N VAL A 234 -9.82 -24.42 -2.91
CA VAL A 234 -11.19 -24.02 -3.21
C VAL A 234 -11.24 -23.72 -4.70
N GLN A 235 -11.97 -24.54 -5.43
CA GLN A 235 -12.06 -24.49 -6.89
C GLN A 235 -13.40 -23.88 -7.31
N ASP A 236 -13.35 -22.92 -8.23
CA ASP A 236 -14.55 -22.40 -8.89
C ASP A 236 -14.97 -23.27 -10.09
N SER A 237 -16.16 -23.00 -10.62
CA SER A 237 -16.66 -23.67 -11.83
C SER A 237 -15.72 -23.43 -13.02
N PRO A 238 -15.50 -24.45 -13.89
CA PRO A 238 -14.66 -24.28 -15.07
C PRO A 238 -15.26 -23.27 -16.04
N PHE A 239 -14.38 -22.64 -16.81
CA PHE A 239 -14.75 -22.01 -18.07
C PHE A 239 -14.02 -22.70 -19.22
N GLU A 240 -14.80 -23.05 -20.24
CA GLU A 240 -14.39 -23.92 -21.34
C GLU A 240 -14.48 -23.19 -22.68
N PHE A 241 -13.51 -23.47 -23.54
CA PHE A 241 -13.44 -23.00 -24.91
C PHE A 241 -13.33 -24.19 -25.86
N GLU A 242 -14.02 -24.09 -27.00
CA GLU A 242 -13.95 -25.10 -28.05
C GLU A 242 -12.53 -25.21 -28.65
N ASN A 243 -11.88 -24.06 -28.81
CA ASN A 243 -10.55 -23.92 -29.39
C ASN A 243 -9.51 -23.48 -28.35
N PRO A 244 -8.23 -23.89 -28.49
CA PRO A 244 -7.17 -23.47 -27.57
C PRO A 244 -7.03 -21.94 -27.48
N GLN A 245 -6.94 -21.43 -26.26
CA GLN A 245 -6.74 -20.01 -25.97
C GLN A 245 -5.32 -19.77 -25.44
N VAL A 246 -4.76 -18.61 -25.78
CA VAL A 246 -3.52 -18.10 -25.20
C VAL A 246 -3.89 -16.99 -24.23
N ILE A 247 -3.48 -17.14 -22.97
CA ILE A 247 -3.63 -16.10 -21.96
C ILE A 247 -2.43 -15.16 -22.06
N VAL A 248 -2.72 -13.86 -22.21
CA VAL A 248 -1.73 -12.78 -22.29
C VAL A 248 -1.79 -11.94 -21.03
#